data_AF-A0A0B6XXP8-F1
#
_entry.id   AF-A0A0B6XXP8-F1
#
_cell.length_a   1.000
_cell.length_b   1.000
_cell.length_c   1.000
_cell.angle_alpha   90.00
_cell.angle_beta   90.00
_cell.angle_gamma   90.00
#
_symmetry.space_group_name_H-M   'P 1'
#
loop_
_entity.id
_entity.type
_entity.pdbx_description
1 polymer ?
#
loop_
_entity_poly.entity_id
_entity_poly.type
_entity_poly.pdbx_seq_one_letter_code
_entity_poly.pdbx_strand_id
1 'polypeptide(L)'
;RFNHDDEQFVKFCHYLRDIVVEVEDTALLNFYPFLQHIPFDIFGAKGINIKAKFLVNNFVASFVRQKGYDEYDENNLNNYIAIYVHEMNKKVKSGEP
;
A
#
# COMPACT_ATOMS: atom_id res chain seq x y z
N ARG A 1 -5.02 4.14 -17.33
CA ARG A 1 -3.72 3.77 -17.95
C ARG A 1 -2.73 4.84 -17.52
N PHE A 2 -1.59 4.46 -16.93
CA PHE A 2 -0.58 5.42 -16.47
C PHE A 2 0.19 5.98 -17.66
N ASN A 3 0.53 7.26 -17.61
CA ASN A 3 1.38 7.90 -18.63
C ASN A 3 2.85 7.64 -18.30
N HIS A 4 3.69 7.53 -19.33
CA HIS A 4 5.13 7.27 -19.13
C HIS A 4 5.85 8.37 -18.34
N ASP A 5 5.35 9.61 -18.43
CA ASP A 5 5.94 10.78 -17.75
C ASP A 5 5.14 11.20 -16.50
N ASP A 6 4.31 10.30 -15.95
CA ASP A 6 3.62 10.57 -14.68
C ASP A 6 4.64 10.52 -13.53
N GLU A 7 5.10 11.69 -13.11
CA GLU A 7 6.08 11.85 -12.03
C GLU A 7 5.64 11.19 -10.72
N GLN A 8 4.33 11.15 -10.43
CA GLN A 8 3.83 10.50 -9.22
C GLN A 8 3.95 8.98 -9.32
N PHE A 9 3.64 8.41 -10.48
CA PHE A 9 3.78 6.97 -10.73
C PHE A 9 5.26 6.55 -10.73
N VAL A 10 6.15 7.35 -11.32
CA VAL A 10 7.60 7.09 -11.29
C VAL A 10 8.11 7.13 -9.85
N LYS A 11 7.72 8.14 -9.07
CA LYS A 11 8.08 8.23 -7.64
C LYS A 11 7.54 7.04 -6.83
N PHE A 12 6.34 6.57 -7.12
CA PHE A 12 5.77 5.36 -6.55
C PHE A 12 6.66 4.14 -6.85
N CYS A 13 7.05 3.93 -8.10
CA CYS A 13 7.91 2.81 -8.50
C CYS A 13 9.27 2.85 -7.80
N HIS A 14 9.86 4.04 -7.66
CA HIS A 14 11.11 4.20 -6.92
C HIS A 14 10.96 3.83 -5.45
N TYR A 15 9.94 4.34 -4.76
CA TYR A 15 9.72 4.01 -3.35
C TYR A 15 9.39 2.55 -3.13
N LEU A 16 8.66 1.91 -4.05
CA LEU A 16 8.40 0.48 -3.98
C LEU A 16 9.70 -0.33 -4.13
N ARG A 17 10.54 0.02 -5.10
CA ARG A 17 11.86 -0.60 -5.29
C ARG A 17 12.73 -0.43 -4.04
N ASP A 18 12.80 0.78 -3.50
CA ASP A 18 13.62 1.08 -2.34
C ASP A 18 13.20 0.25 -1.13
N ILE A 19 11.89 0.11 -0.88
CA ILE A 19 11.39 -0.76 0.19
C ILE A 19 11.86 -2.20 -0.02
N VAL A 20 11.73 -2.75 -1.24
CA VAL A 20 12.14 -4.13 -1.52
C VAL A 20 13.64 -4.34 -1.27
N VAL A 21 14.48 -3.36 -1.64
CA VAL A 21 15.92 -3.42 -1.43
C VAL A 21 16.28 -3.27 0.05
N GLU A 22 15.67 -2.31 0.76
CA GLU A 22 15.99 -1.99 2.16
C GLU A 22 15.39 -3.00 3.15
N VAL A 23 14.40 -3.80 2.75
CA VAL A 23 13.79 -4.81 3.62
C VAL A 23 14.81 -5.85 4.09
N GLU A 24 15.79 -6.22 3.25
CA GLU A 24 16.87 -7.16 3.62
C GLU A 24 17.69 -6.62 4.81
N ASP A 25 18.04 -5.33 4.77
CA ASP A 25 18.81 -4.66 5.82
C ASP A 25 18.03 -4.54 7.14
N THR A 26 16.70 -4.54 7.08
CA THR A 26 15.83 -4.54 8.27
C THR A 26 15.59 -5.92 8.89
N ALA A 27 16.06 -7.01 8.28
CA ALA A 27 15.72 -8.37 8.70
C ALA A 27 16.07 -8.66 10.17
N LEU A 28 17.13 -8.03 10.71
CA LEU A 28 17.53 -8.16 12.12
C LEU A 28 16.45 -7.67 13.10
N LEU A 29 15.62 -6.71 12.71
CA LEU A 29 14.52 -6.21 13.54
C LEU A 29 13.41 -7.24 13.74
N ASN A 30 13.26 -8.19 12.80
CA ASN A 30 12.30 -9.29 12.93
C ASN A 30 12.71 -10.27 14.04
N PHE A 31 14.03 -10.44 14.27
CA PHE A 31 14.56 -11.31 15.31
C PHE A 31 14.78 -10.58 16.63
N TYR A 32 15.09 -9.28 16.58
CA TYR A 32 15.38 -8.46 17.75
C TYR A 32 14.57 -7.15 17.74
N PRO A 33 13.26 -7.20 18.04
CA PRO A 33 12.38 -6.03 17.93
C PRO A 33 12.78 -4.84 18.81
N PHE A 34 13.53 -5.06 19.90
CA PHE A 34 13.98 -3.96 20.76
C PHE A 34 14.95 -2.99 20.05
N LEU A 35 15.64 -3.45 19.00
CA LEU A 35 16.55 -2.62 18.20
C LEU A 35 15.86 -1.42 17.52
N GLN A 36 14.53 -1.46 17.36
CA GLN A 36 13.75 -0.32 16.82
C GLN A 36 13.79 0.93 17.74
N HIS A 37 14.18 0.77 19.01
CA HIS A 37 14.26 1.88 19.97
C HIS A 37 15.60 2.60 19.94
N ILE A 38 16.57 2.09 19.17
CA ILE A 38 17.89 2.72 19.04
C ILE A 38 17.75 4.03 18.24
N PRO A 39 18.35 5.14 18.69
CA PRO A 39 18.32 6.39 17.96
C PRO A 39 19.04 6.29 16.60
N PHE A 40 18.81 7.25 15.71
CA PHE A 40 19.47 7.38 14.39
C PHE A 40 19.09 6.40 13.26
N ASP A 41 18.05 5.57 13.44
CA ASP A 41 17.53 4.69 12.37
C ASP A 41 18.61 3.80 11.72
N ILE A 42 19.48 3.21 12.54
CA ILE A 42 20.65 2.45 12.09
C ILE A 42 20.26 1.28 11.16
N PHE A 43 19.07 0.73 11.35
CA PHE A 43 18.55 -0.39 10.57
C PHE A 43 17.59 0.03 9.45
N GLY A 44 17.38 1.34 9.22
CA GLY A 44 16.56 1.84 8.10
C GLY A 44 15.04 1.65 8.23
N ALA A 45 14.53 1.14 9.35
CA ALA A 45 13.11 0.86 9.52
C ALA A 45 12.23 2.11 9.53
N LYS A 46 12.71 3.25 10.02
CA LYS A 46 11.93 4.50 9.96
C LYS A 46 11.86 5.00 8.52
N GLY A 47 12.95 4.90 7.76
CA GLY A 47 13.00 5.16 6.33
C GLY A 47 11.96 4.35 5.55
N ILE A 48 11.95 3.02 5.73
CA ILE A 48 10.95 2.13 5.13
C ILE A 48 9.54 2.54 5.53
N ASN A 49 9.29 2.81 6.82
CA ASN A 49 7.97 3.18 7.31
C ASN A 49 7.43 4.47 6.64
N ILE A 50 8.30 5.47 6.47
CA ILE A 50 7.94 6.74 5.80
C ILE A 50 7.57 6.48 4.33
N LYS A 51 8.37 5.70 3.60
CA LYS A 51 8.10 5.32 2.21
C LYS A 51 6.81 4.52 2.09
N ALA A 52 6.59 3.53 2.97
CA ALA A 52 5.38 2.73 2.99
C ALA A 52 4.13 3.59 3.26
N LYS A 53 4.19 4.50 4.24
CA LYS A 53 3.11 5.46 4.50
C LYS A 53 2.82 6.35 3.30
N PHE A 54 3.85 6.79 2.59
CA PHE A 54 3.65 7.55 1.36
C PHE A 54 2.87 6.75 0.31
N LEU A 55 3.27 5.49 0.07
CA LEU A 55 2.60 4.61 -0.90
C LEU A 55 1.13 4.37 -0.52
N VAL A 56 0.87 4.03 0.74
CA VAL A 56 -0.49 3.74 1.22
C VAL A 56 -1.38 4.98 1.13
N ASN A 57 -0.91 6.12 1.64
CA ASN A 57 -1.76 7.30 1.78
C ASN A 57 -1.98 8.07 0.47
N ASN A 58 -0.97 8.11 -0.42
CA ASN A 58 -1.04 8.93 -1.62
C ASN A 58 -1.42 8.13 -2.87
N PHE A 59 -1.08 6.84 -2.92
CA PHE A 59 -1.34 6.00 -4.08
C PHE A 59 -2.46 5.00 -3.83
N VAL A 60 -2.31 4.10 -2.85
CA VAL A 60 -3.30 3.03 -2.64
C VAL A 60 -4.64 3.60 -2.21
N ALA A 61 -4.66 4.50 -1.22
CA ALA A 61 -5.89 5.06 -0.69
C ALA A 61 -6.69 5.86 -1.72
N SER A 62 -6.02 6.57 -2.64
CA SER A 62 -6.70 7.34 -3.69
C SER A 62 -7.39 6.41 -4.70
N PHE A 63 -6.72 5.35 -5.16
CA PHE A 63 -7.34 4.36 -6.05
C PHE A 63 -8.44 3.54 -5.37
N VAL A 64 -8.25 3.16 -4.10
CA VAL A 64 -9.28 2.45 -3.33
C VAL A 64 -10.52 3.32 -3.18
N ARG A 65 -10.35 4.60 -2.82
CA ARG A 65 -11.46 5.54 -2.72
C ARG A 65 -12.17 5.71 -4.06
N GLN A 66 -11.42 6.02 -5.11
CA GLN A 66 -11.96 6.28 -6.43
C GLN A 66 -12.69 5.06 -7.00
N LYS A 67 -12.03 3.90 -7.02
CA LYS A 67 -12.56 2.69 -7.71
C LYS A 67 -13.46 1.83 -6.83
N GLY A 68 -13.27 1.87 -5.52
CA GLY A 68 -14.03 1.07 -4.56
C GLY A 68 -15.24 1.79 -3.97
N TYR A 69 -15.33 3.11 -4.07
CA TYR A 69 -16.43 3.87 -3.47
C TYR A 69 -17.03 4.91 -4.43
N ASP A 70 -16.21 5.83 -4.96
CA ASP A 70 -16.74 6.96 -5.74
C ASP A 70 -17.29 6.53 -7.11
N GLU A 71 -16.61 5.61 -7.79
CA GLU A 71 -16.99 5.04 -9.09
C GLU A 71 -17.58 3.63 -8.98
N TYR A 72 -17.84 3.14 -7.77
CA TYR A 72 -18.30 1.78 -7.55
C TYR A 72 -19.74 1.60 -8.07
N ASP A 73 -19.92 0.61 -8.93
CA ASP A 73 -21.22 0.19 -9.46
C ASP A 73 -21.30 -1.34 -9.42
N GLU A 74 -22.28 -1.87 -8.69
CA GLU A 74 -22.53 -3.31 -8.56
C GLU A 74 -22.80 -3.98 -9.92
N ASN A 75 -23.26 -3.23 -10.92
CA ASN A 75 -23.55 -3.74 -12.26
C ASN A 75 -22.37 -3.60 -13.23
N ASN A 76 -21.29 -2.92 -12.83
CA ASN A 76 -20.14 -2.63 -13.68
C ASN A 76 -18.81 -2.81 -12.92
N LEU A 77 -18.46 -4.07 -12.67
CA LEU A 77 -17.24 -4.47 -11.96
C LEU A 77 -16.04 -4.63 -12.89
N ASN A 78 -15.63 -3.53 -13.53
CA ASN A 78 -14.58 -3.54 -14.56
C ASN A 78 -13.14 -3.48 -14.03
N ASN A 79 -12.94 -3.43 -12.71
CA ASN A 79 -11.61 -3.33 -12.10
C ASN A 79 -11.53 -4.14 -10.80
N TYR A 80 -10.32 -4.56 -10.45
CA TYR A 80 -10.06 -5.43 -9.31
C TYR A 80 -10.55 -4.87 -7.97
N ILE A 81 -10.40 -3.56 -7.75
CA ILE A 81 -10.82 -2.91 -6.50
C ILE A 81 -12.34 -2.99 -6.35
N ALA A 82 -13.09 -2.70 -7.42
CA ALA A 82 -14.55 -2.81 -7.40
C ALA A 82 -15.01 -4.25 -7.16
N ILE A 83 -14.36 -5.24 -7.79
CA ILE A 83 -14.65 -6.67 -7.55
C ILE A 83 -14.42 -7.03 -6.08
N TYR A 84 -13.29 -6.62 -5.52
CA TYR A 84 -12.97 -6.87 -4.12
C TYR A 84 -13.99 -6.26 -3.17
N VAL A 85 -14.38 -5.00 -3.40
CA VAL A 85 -15.41 -4.33 -2.58
C VAL A 85 -16.77 -5.03 -2.72
N HIS A 86 -17.13 -5.48 -3.93
CA HIS A 86 -18.36 -6.23 -4.14
C HIS A 86 -18.39 -7.54 -3.34
N GLU A 87 -17.31 -8.31 -3.40
CA GLU A 87 -17.19 -9.55 -2.62
C GLU A 87 -17.22 -9.29 -1.11
N MET A 88 -16.51 -8.26 -0.65
CA MET A 88 -16.53 -7.85 0.76
C MET A 88 -17.95 -7.48 1.21
N ASN A 89 -18.67 -6.66 0.42
CA ASN A 89 -20.05 -6.28 0.73
C ASN A 89 -20.99 -7.49 0.75
N LYS A 90 -20.77 -8.47 -0.12
CA LYS A 90 -21.54 -9.72 -0.14
C LYS A 90 -21.35 -10.51 1.17
N LYS A 91 -20.11 -10.65 1.65
CA LYS A 91 -19.81 -11.33 2.93
C LYS A 91 -20.44 -10.63 4.12
N VAL A 92 -20.32 -9.30 4.17
CA VAL A 92 -20.96 -8.48 5.22
C VAL A 92 -22.49 -8.65 5.20
N LYS A 93 -23.11 -8.64 4.01
CA LYS A 93 -24.56 -8.88 3.85
C LYS A 93 -24.97 -10.30 4.26
N SER A 94 -24.11 -11.31 4.09
CA SER A 94 -24.37 -12.69 4.52
C SER A 94 -24.04 -12.96 5.99
N GLY A 95 -23.55 -11.96 6.74
CA GLY A 95 -23.15 -12.12 8.13
C GLY A 95 -21.84 -12.88 8.33
N GLU A 96 -21.05 -13.05 7.26
CA GLU A 96 -19.70 -13.59 7.33
C GLU A 96 -18.70 -12.44 7.56
N PRO A 97 -17.74 -12.60 8.49
CA PRO A 97 -16.70 -11.59 8.74
C PRO A 97 -15.74 -11.42 7.56
#